data_AF-A0A7G8WSN0-F1
#
_entry.id   AF-A0A7G8WSN0-F1
#
_cell.length_a   1.000
_cell.length_b   1.000
_cell.length_c   1.000
_cell.angle_alpha   90.00
_cell.angle_beta   90.00
_cell.angle_gamma   90.00
#
_symmetry.space_group_name_H-M   'P 1'
#
loop_
_entity.id
_entity.type
_entity.pdbx_description
1 polymer ?
#
loop_
_entity_poly.entity_id
_entity_poly.type
_entity_poly.pdbx_seq_one_letter_code
_entity_poly.pdbx_strand_id
1 'polypeptide(L)'
;MGRHASADARRRRIAAWPIILAVVVLLLVGLTITYVLIVSPDRKSAACTGNTVLEVTASPGAGRAVSDAASAFDATNPVARSTCVSVSVSTLPGGQAAAALAGGWKNVATPAPALWVVDSAADLAAVDASNPAMTAGHPSTGLAASPVVLAVRAAPSGPLSWGNLANGSVPLVLAVPDPTTNRASRYALQSLVAASATGPVQTVGTAAVAGSAALLQRLAVAAPESPATTNAALAQLSAGTGGFTAVPVVESELAAYNAANQPALTALYPSGATAGDQVMPVPLTATWVTDAMSDAAAAFDSFLSSAKGTAILTADNLRTAGAPAKAPGVDPTIRVVELPDAGVPVRAALEAAWEGARLAAGPVVTTVGAPSSTPIGSSGSGTSGPGSTSAPSTTPAPTATATTTNPPTTTTTTSPARTTPTSTPKTTPTTAAPPGPAVTFVLDASGSMDTVQGNLQRIMWMQAGVNEDILRHPAGLFGLWSFSTAGGPTGYTKLVPVGALGEQVNGTVRSTALSAAVNALTPGGNSWTYGAIQAAYADAVGSAVAGRPNRVIVLTDGLDTTPNLTRATLLGSIGALAAQNKNVVLDVVGLSTDVNAAAMTEIAQAGGGTFTSVTDLSTLQANLLRLTS
;
A
#
# COMPACT_ATOMS: atom_id res chain seq x y z
N MET A 1 58.03 82.32 41.15
CA MET A 1 58.36 82.72 39.76
C MET A 1 58.14 81.50 38.88
N GLY A 2 57.09 81.54 38.06
CA GLY A 2 56.59 80.39 37.30
C GLY A 2 57.54 79.98 36.16
N ARG A 3 57.59 78.67 35.88
CA ARG A 3 58.26 78.10 34.71
C ARG A 3 57.25 77.35 33.84
N HIS A 4 57.16 77.88 32.62
CA HIS A 4 56.84 77.30 31.31
C HIS A 4 56.01 76.02 31.20
N ALA A 5 54.89 76.17 30.49
CA ALA A 5 54.16 75.09 29.84
C ALA A 5 54.97 74.50 28.66
N SER A 6 54.85 73.19 28.46
CA SER A 6 55.16 72.52 27.20
C SER A 6 54.01 71.56 26.92
N ALA A 7 53.27 71.84 25.85
CA ALA A 7 52.17 71.03 25.38
C ALA A 7 52.71 70.03 24.35
N ASP A 8 52.77 68.75 24.71
CA ASP A 8 53.02 67.65 23.77
C ASP A 8 51.71 66.93 23.43
N ALA A 9 51.25 67.14 22.19
CA ALA A 9 50.08 66.51 21.61
C ALA A 9 50.37 65.03 21.27
N ARG A 10 49.91 64.12 22.13
CA ARG A 10 49.99 62.66 21.87
C ARG A 10 48.77 62.19 21.06
N ARG A 11 48.96 61.95 19.76
CA ARG A 11 47.97 61.33 18.84
C ARG A 11 47.58 59.93 19.35
N ARG A 12 46.32 59.70 19.70
CA ARG A 12 45.78 58.36 19.99
C ARG A 12 45.53 57.63 18.67
N ARG A 13 46.31 56.57 18.40
CA ARG A 13 46.05 55.61 17.32
C ARG A 13 44.81 54.78 17.71
N ILE A 14 43.73 54.91 16.94
CA ILE A 14 42.53 54.07 17.09
C ILE A 14 42.86 52.70 16.50
N ALA A 15 42.64 51.63 17.29
CA ALA A 15 42.85 50.26 16.85
C ALA A 15 41.93 49.95 15.66
N ALA A 16 42.49 49.47 14.54
CA ALA A 16 41.77 49.20 13.29
C ALA A 16 40.90 47.93 13.32
N TRP A 17 41.00 47.15 14.38
CA TRP A 17 40.30 45.87 14.54
C TRP A 17 38.76 45.92 14.52
N PRO A 18 38.06 46.92 15.11
CA PRO A 18 36.61 46.98 15.04
C PRO A 18 36.09 47.28 13.62
N ILE A 19 36.86 47.99 12.79
CA ILE A 19 36.50 48.28 11.40
C ILE A 19 36.60 47.01 10.56
N ILE A 20 37.67 46.23 10.74
CA ILE A 20 37.88 44.96 10.02
C ILE A 20 36.74 43.99 10.34
N LEU A 21 36.33 43.90 11.61
CA LEU A 21 35.25 43.01 12.04
C LEU A 21 33.90 43.42 11.44
N ALA A 22 33.61 44.72 11.36
CA ALA A 22 32.40 45.23 10.70
C ALA A 22 32.36 44.93 9.20
N VAL A 23 33.49 45.05 8.50
CA VAL A 23 33.59 44.74 7.06
C VAL A 23 33.40 43.24 6.80
N VAL A 24 33.98 42.37 7.63
CA VAL A 24 33.80 40.92 7.51
C VAL A 24 32.35 40.52 7.72
N VAL A 25 31.67 41.10 8.72
CA VAL A 25 30.23 40.86 8.93
C VAL A 25 29.41 41.34 7.73
N LEU A 26 29.69 42.52 7.17
CA LEU A 26 29.01 43.02 5.98
C LEU A 26 29.23 42.14 4.74
N LEU A 27 30.44 41.62 4.56
CA LEU A 27 30.74 40.69 3.47
C LEU A 27 30.02 39.35 3.65
N LEU A 28 29.98 38.81 4.88
CA LEU A 28 29.25 37.57 5.17
C LEU A 28 27.75 37.74 5.00
N VAL A 29 27.19 38.89 5.41
CA VAL A 29 25.77 39.25 5.19
C VAL A 29 25.50 39.42 3.69
N GLY A 30 26.37 40.11 2.96
CA GLY A 30 26.26 40.26 1.51
C GLY A 30 26.32 38.91 0.77
N LEU A 31 27.22 38.01 1.19
CA LEU A 31 27.34 36.65 0.65
C LEU A 31 26.13 35.79 1.00
N THR A 32 25.60 35.88 2.23
CA THR A 32 24.38 35.16 2.62
C THR A 32 23.15 35.71 1.90
N ILE A 33 23.01 37.02 1.74
CA ILE A 33 21.92 37.62 0.94
C ILE A 33 22.04 37.19 -0.51
N THR A 34 23.24 37.22 -1.09
CA THR A 34 23.47 36.80 -2.48
C THR A 34 23.22 35.30 -2.65
N TYR A 35 23.68 34.47 -1.72
CA TYR A 35 23.41 33.04 -1.68
C TYR A 35 21.92 32.75 -1.55
N VAL A 36 21.22 33.44 -0.64
CA VAL A 36 19.75 33.33 -0.50
C VAL A 36 19.06 33.79 -1.77
N LEU A 37 19.47 34.87 -2.43
CA LEU A 37 18.87 35.34 -3.69
C LEU A 37 19.16 34.44 -4.90
N ILE A 38 20.25 33.68 -4.89
CA ILE A 38 20.61 32.73 -5.95
C ILE A 38 19.98 31.34 -5.69
N VAL A 39 19.81 30.94 -4.43
CA VAL A 39 19.33 29.63 -4.01
C VAL A 39 17.84 29.62 -3.65
N SER A 40 17.19 30.77 -3.48
CA SER A 40 15.72 30.81 -3.33
C SER A 40 15.06 30.53 -4.69
N PRO A 41 14.27 29.45 -4.80
CA PRO A 41 13.65 29.04 -6.06
C PRO A 41 12.50 29.96 -6.54
N ASP A 42 12.15 31.01 -5.78
CA ASP A 42 10.94 31.82 -6.01
C ASP A 42 11.03 32.89 -7.11
N ARG A 43 12.01 32.85 -8.01
CA ARG A 43 12.12 33.90 -9.06
C ARG A 43 12.36 33.36 -10.46
N LYS A 44 11.44 32.55 -10.99
CA LYS A 44 11.05 32.54 -12.42
C LYS A 44 9.58 32.09 -12.68
N SER A 45 8.68 32.16 -11.70
CA SER A 45 7.26 31.90 -11.95
C SER A 45 6.61 33.16 -12.52
N ALA A 46 5.74 33.02 -13.52
CA ALA A 46 4.82 34.09 -13.90
C ALA A 46 4.10 34.60 -12.63
N ALA A 47 3.77 35.89 -12.55
CA ALA A 47 3.11 36.46 -11.37
C ALA A 47 1.72 35.83 -11.18
N CYS A 48 1.67 34.69 -10.48
CA CYS A 48 0.44 33.98 -10.15
C CYS A 48 -0.34 34.77 -9.10
N THR A 49 -1.66 34.85 -9.27
CA THR A 49 -2.60 35.48 -8.35
C THR A 49 -3.16 34.49 -7.32
N GLY A 50 -2.80 33.20 -7.40
CA GLY A 50 -3.19 32.15 -6.47
C GLY A 50 -2.50 30.81 -6.75
N ASN A 51 -2.87 29.77 -6.01
CA ASN A 51 -2.34 28.41 -6.14
C ASN A 51 -3.49 27.40 -6.31
N THR A 52 -3.25 26.35 -7.08
CA THR A 52 -4.21 25.26 -7.32
C THR A 52 -3.47 23.93 -7.26
N VAL A 53 -3.94 23.02 -6.41
CA VAL A 53 -3.44 21.64 -6.39
C VAL A 53 -4.29 20.81 -7.36
N LEU A 54 -3.64 20.21 -8.35
CA LEU A 54 -4.25 19.20 -9.20
C LEU A 54 -4.13 17.86 -8.49
N GLU A 55 -5.25 17.40 -7.92
CA GLU A 55 -5.34 16.06 -7.35
C GLU A 55 -5.49 15.02 -8.48
N VAL A 56 -4.54 14.09 -8.54
CA VAL A 56 -4.49 12.99 -9.49
C VAL A 56 -4.63 11.69 -8.72
N THR A 57 -5.51 10.81 -9.18
CA THR A 57 -5.51 9.43 -8.71
C THR A 57 -5.01 8.54 -9.84
N ALA A 58 -3.91 7.83 -9.61
CA ALA A 58 -3.34 6.88 -10.55
C ALA A 58 -3.56 5.45 -10.07
N SER A 59 -3.84 4.53 -11.00
CA SER A 59 -3.85 3.10 -10.70
C SER A 59 -2.42 2.57 -10.54
N PRO A 60 -2.19 1.49 -9.76
CA PRO A 60 -0.85 1.03 -9.41
C PRO A 60 0.08 0.81 -10.61
N GLY A 61 -0.43 0.36 -11.77
CA GLY A 61 0.38 0.16 -12.97
C GLY A 61 0.99 1.44 -13.55
N ALA A 62 0.38 2.60 -13.26
CA ALA A 62 0.85 3.91 -13.72
C ALA A 62 1.41 4.79 -12.59
N GLY A 63 1.18 4.42 -11.31
CA GLY A 63 1.37 5.31 -10.16
C GLY A 63 2.76 5.96 -10.06
N ARG A 64 3.82 5.15 -10.23
CA ARG A 64 5.21 5.65 -10.19
C ARG A 64 5.49 6.60 -11.36
N ALA A 65 5.17 6.17 -12.58
CA ALA A 65 5.42 6.94 -13.79
C ALA A 65 4.64 8.27 -13.82
N VAL A 66 3.41 8.28 -13.30
CA VAL A 66 2.61 9.49 -13.15
C VAL A 66 3.17 10.43 -12.07
N SER A 67 3.70 9.89 -10.97
CA SER A 67 4.37 10.66 -9.92
C SER A 67 5.67 11.32 -10.41
N ASP A 68 6.47 10.59 -11.18
CA ASP A 68 7.69 11.11 -11.80
C ASP A 68 7.36 12.17 -12.87
N ALA A 69 6.29 11.94 -13.65
CA ALA A 69 5.78 12.93 -14.59
C ALA A 69 5.23 14.18 -13.91
N ALA A 70 4.52 14.04 -12.79
CA ALA A 70 4.03 15.13 -11.97
C ALA A 70 5.18 16.01 -11.46
N SER A 71 6.23 15.39 -10.92
CA SER A 71 7.45 16.08 -10.48
C SER A 71 8.11 16.85 -11.63
N ALA A 72 8.18 16.25 -12.81
CA ALA A 72 8.77 16.87 -14.00
C ALA A 72 7.91 17.97 -14.63
N PHE A 73 6.59 17.92 -14.42
CA PHE A 73 5.63 18.95 -14.81
C PHE A 73 5.68 20.13 -13.85
N ASP A 74 5.68 19.89 -12.54
CA ASP A 74 5.78 20.93 -11.51
C ASP A 74 7.07 21.73 -11.64
N ALA A 75 8.18 21.08 -12.01
CA ALA A 75 9.45 21.74 -12.32
C ALA A 75 9.37 22.74 -13.50
N THR A 76 8.31 22.71 -14.31
CA THR A 76 8.06 23.69 -15.38
C THR A 76 7.38 24.96 -14.88
N ASN A 77 7.01 25.03 -13.59
CA ASN A 77 6.20 26.08 -12.98
C ASN A 77 4.89 26.32 -13.76
N PRO A 78 4.03 25.29 -13.85
CA PRO A 78 2.83 25.35 -14.67
C PRO A 78 1.83 26.38 -14.12
N VAL A 79 1.14 27.07 -15.04
CA VAL A 79 0.15 28.10 -14.69
C VAL A 79 -1.14 27.82 -15.44
N ALA A 80 -2.26 27.81 -14.73
CA ALA A 80 -3.61 27.72 -15.27
C ALA A 80 -4.45 28.88 -14.73
N ARG A 81 -5.10 29.67 -15.58
CA ARG A 81 -5.92 30.84 -15.18
C ARG A 81 -5.26 31.80 -14.17
N SER A 82 -3.98 32.10 -14.37
CA SER A 82 -3.18 32.93 -13.45
C SER A 82 -2.99 32.32 -12.05
N THR A 83 -3.30 31.04 -11.83
CA THR A 83 -2.91 30.30 -10.63
C THR A 83 -1.75 29.35 -10.93
N CYS A 84 -0.80 29.29 -10.00
CA CYS A 84 0.30 28.35 -10.05
C CYS A 84 -0.24 26.95 -9.71
N VAL A 85 0.06 25.98 -10.57
CA VAL A 85 -0.41 24.60 -10.43
C VAL A 85 0.68 23.76 -9.77
N SER A 86 0.28 22.87 -8.85
CA SER A 86 1.11 21.79 -8.33
C SER A 86 0.34 20.47 -8.42
N VAL A 87 1.00 19.36 -8.73
CA VAL A 87 0.35 18.07 -8.92
C VAL A 87 0.55 17.19 -7.68
N SER A 88 -0.55 16.69 -7.12
CA SER A 88 -0.57 15.73 -6.02
C SER A 88 -1.07 14.39 -6.55
N VAL A 89 -0.27 13.34 -6.43
CA VAL A 89 -0.60 12.01 -6.96
C VAL A 89 -0.91 11.05 -5.80
N SER A 90 -2.07 10.44 -5.86
CA SER A 90 -2.52 9.36 -4.97
C SER A 90 -2.63 8.06 -5.76
N THR A 91 -2.37 6.92 -5.12
CA THR A 91 -2.49 5.60 -5.78
C THR A 91 -3.70 4.84 -5.26
N LEU A 92 -4.59 4.43 -6.17
CA LEU A 92 -5.79 3.65 -5.85
C LEU A 92 -6.08 2.63 -6.97
N PRO A 93 -6.34 1.34 -6.64
CA PRO A 93 -6.68 0.34 -7.66
C PRO A 93 -7.85 0.77 -8.55
N GLY A 94 -7.76 0.55 -9.87
CA GLY A 94 -8.73 1.04 -10.86
C GLY A 94 -10.19 0.77 -10.49
N GLY A 95 -10.52 -0.48 -10.15
CA GLY A 95 -11.89 -0.83 -9.73
C GLY A 95 -12.37 -0.15 -8.45
N GLN A 96 -11.47 0.14 -7.50
CA GLN A 96 -11.81 0.91 -6.30
C GLN A 96 -11.99 2.40 -6.62
N ALA A 97 -11.14 2.96 -7.49
CA ALA A 97 -11.30 4.32 -7.99
C ALA A 97 -12.61 4.48 -8.79
N ALA A 98 -12.94 3.53 -9.65
CA ALA A 98 -14.19 3.50 -10.40
C ALA A 98 -15.42 3.47 -9.46
N ALA A 99 -15.38 2.62 -8.42
CA ALA A 99 -16.44 2.58 -7.41
C ALA A 99 -16.53 3.89 -6.60
N ALA A 100 -15.39 4.49 -6.25
CA ALA A 100 -15.33 5.78 -5.57
C ALA A 100 -15.91 6.91 -6.43
N LEU A 101 -15.58 6.95 -7.73
CA LEU A 101 -16.12 7.91 -8.69
C LEU A 101 -17.64 7.77 -8.83
N ALA A 102 -18.13 6.54 -8.97
CA ALA A 102 -19.57 6.25 -8.99
C ALA A 102 -20.27 6.67 -7.68
N GLY A 103 -19.57 6.57 -6.54
CA GLY A 103 -20.03 7.03 -5.22
C GLY A 103 -19.91 8.54 -4.97
N GLY A 104 -19.41 9.33 -5.93
CA GLY A 104 -19.17 10.76 -5.79
C GLY A 104 -18.02 11.11 -4.84
N TRP A 105 -17.03 10.22 -4.75
CA TRP A 105 -15.80 10.36 -3.96
C TRP A 105 -16.02 10.63 -2.46
N LYS A 106 -17.02 9.96 -1.88
CA LYS A 106 -17.34 10.06 -0.45
C LYS A 106 -16.63 8.96 0.35
N ASN A 107 -16.16 9.29 1.55
CA ASN A 107 -15.50 8.35 2.47
C ASN A 107 -14.25 7.67 1.89
N VAL A 108 -13.56 8.35 0.97
CA VAL A 108 -12.26 7.94 0.46
C VAL A 108 -11.20 8.70 1.22
N ALA A 109 -10.13 8.02 1.65
CA ALA A 109 -9.07 8.64 2.46
C ALA A 109 -8.23 9.67 1.66
N THR A 110 -8.23 9.56 0.33
CA THR A 110 -7.49 10.45 -0.57
C THR A 110 -8.38 11.60 -1.05
N PRO A 111 -7.82 12.78 -1.35
CA PRO A 111 -8.55 13.89 -1.96
C PRO A 111 -9.27 13.47 -3.25
N ALA A 112 -10.36 14.17 -3.58
CA ALA A 112 -11.12 13.91 -4.79
C ALA A 112 -10.34 14.39 -6.03
N PRO A 113 -10.07 13.49 -7.00
CA PRO A 113 -9.23 13.83 -8.13
C PRO A 113 -9.99 14.69 -9.15
N ALA A 114 -9.24 15.52 -9.87
CA ALA A 114 -9.68 16.13 -11.12
C ALA A 114 -9.13 15.40 -12.36
N LEU A 115 -8.13 14.54 -12.17
CA LEU A 115 -7.60 13.64 -13.19
C LEU A 115 -7.50 12.22 -12.63
N TRP A 116 -8.08 11.26 -13.33
CA TRP A 116 -7.92 9.84 -13.04
C TRP A 116 -7.03 9.19 -14.09
N VAL A 117 -5.88 8.63 -13.70
CA VAL A 117 -5.02 7.87 -14.59
C VAL A 117 -5.25 6.38 -14.34
N VAL A 118 -6.10 5.77 -15.16
CA VAL A 118 -6.53 4.38 -15.02
C VAL A 118 -5.60 3.44 -15.81
N ASP A 119 -5.40 2.21 -15.32
CA ASP A 119 -4.62 1.17 -15.98
C ASP A 119 -5.48 0.07 -16.64
N SER A 120 -6.81 0.17 -16.54
CA SER A 120 -7.78 -0.79 -17.07
C SER A 120 -8.89 -0.11 -17.88
N ALA A 121 -9.00 -0.47 -19.16
CA ALA A 121 -10.07 0.00 -20.05
C ALA A 121 -11.46 -0.45 -19.56
N ALA A 122 -11.54 -1.57 -18.85
CA ALA A 122 -12.81 -2.07 -18.35
C ALA A 122 -13.29 -1.34 -17.10
N ASP A 123 -12.38 -0.90 -16.23
CA ASP A 123 -12.73 -0.02 -15.10
C ASP A 123 -13.20 1.35 -15.62
N LEU A 124 -12.57 1.89 -16.67
CA LEU A 124 -13.04 3.12 -17.35
C LEU A 124 -14.44 2.92 -17.94
N ALA A 125 -14.65 1.85 -18.72
CA ALA A 125 -15.95 1.55 -19.32
C ALA A 125 -17.06 1.36 -18.26
N ALA A 126 -16.73 0.90 -17.05
CA ALA A 126 -17.69 0.82 -15.95
C ALA A 126 -18.12 2.20 -15.43
N VAL A 127 -17.19 3.17 -15.39
CA VAL A 127 -17.52 4.57 -15.07
C VAL A 127 -18.32 5.19 -16.22
N ASP A 128 -17.92 4.99 -17.47
CA ASP A 128 -18.65 5.50 -18.64
C ASP A 128 -20.10 5.01 -18.68
N ALA A 129 -20.32 3.72 -18.38
CA ALA A 129 -21.65 3.13 -18.37
C ALA A 129 -22.55 3.68 -17.24
N SER A 130 -21.95 4.08 -16.10
CA SER A 130 -22.70 4.56 -14.94
C SER A 130 -22.87 6.09 -14.93
N ASN A 131 -21.88 6.83 -15.42
CA ASN A 131 -21.87 8.28 -15.47
C ASN A 131 -21.04 8.80 -16.66
N PRO A 132 -21.57 8.75 -17.89
CA PRO A 132 -20.81 9.09 -19.10
C PRO A 132 -20.41 10.57 -19.16
N ALA A 133 -21.09 11.44 -18.42
CA ALA A 133 -20.73 12.85 -18.35
C ALA A 133 -19.43 13.09 -17.55
N MET A 134 -19.11 12.21 -16.60
CA MET A 134 -17.95 12.39 -15.71
C MET A 134 -16.62 12.20 -16.43
N THR A 135 -16.57 11.29 -17.40
CA THR A 135 -15.37 10.93 -18.16
C THR A 135 -15.43 11.44 -19.60
N ALA A 136 -16.44 12.26 -19.92
CA ALA A 136 -16.67 12.75 -21.28
C ALA A 136 -15.41 13.38 -21.90
N GLY A 137 -15.06 12.94 -23.11
CA GLY A 137 -13.91 13.45 -23.85
C GLY A 137 -12.58 12.77 -23.53
N HIS A 138 -12.58 11.69 -22.75
CA HIS A 138 -11.39 10.86 -22.55
C HIS A 138 -10.85 10.29 -23.88
N PRO A 139 -9.53 10.05 -24.01
CA PRO A 139 -8.96 9.47 -25.22
C PRO A 139 -9.45 8.03 -25.42
N SER A 140 -9.54 7.60 -26.69
CA SER A 140 -9.93 6.23 -27.06
C SER A 140 -8.77 5.24 -27.08
N THR A 141 -7.54 5.71 -26.86
CA THR A 141 -6.31 4.92 -26.89
C THR A 141 -5.45 5.23 -25.68
N GLY A 142 -4.87 4.19 -25.08
CA GLY A 142 -3.90 4.34 -24.00
C GLY A 142 -2.65 5.11 -24.44
N LEU A 143 -2.07 5.85 -23.51
CA LEU A 143 -0.83 6.60 -23.68
C LEU A 143 0.40 5.69 -23.57
N ALA A 144 0.30 4.67 -22.71
CA ALA A 144 1.33 3.67 -22.51
C ALA A 144 0.73 2.32 -22.13
N ALA A 145 1.48 1.24 -22.29
CA ALA A 145 1.03 -0.11 -21.98
C ALA A 145 2.10 -0.94 -21.29
N SER A 146 1.69 -1.95 -20.52
CA SER A 146 2.58 -2.96 -19.93
C SER A 146 1.90 -4.33 -20.03
N PRO A 147 2.17 -5.11 -21.10
CA PRO A 147 1.54 -6.42 -21.27
C PRO A 147 2.02 -7.38 -20.18
N VAL A 148 1.17 -8.35 -19.83
CA VAL A 148 1.61 -9.46 -19.00
C VAL A 148 2.57 -10.35 -19.80
N VAL A 149 3.67 -10.70 -19.15
CA VAL A 149 4.70 -11.62 -19.64
C VAL A 149 4.90 -12.74 -18.63
N LEU A 150 5.61 -13.79 -19.03
CA LEU A 150 6.04 -14.84 -18.11
C LEU A 150 7.53 -14.68 -17.84
N ALA A 151 7.89 -14.33 -16.62
CA ALA A 151 9.29 -14.35 -16.19
C ALA A 151 9.77 -15.80 -16.04
N VAL A 152 10.94 -16.11 -16.59
CA VAL A 152 11.61 -17.42 -16.48
C VAL A 152 13.10 -17.23 -16.24
N ARG A 153 13.77 -18.26 -15.70
CA ARG A 153 15.25 -18.27 -15.65
C ARG A 153 15.88 -18.51 -17.02
N ALA A 154 15.26 -19.37 -17.84
CA ALA A 154 15.72 -19.72 -19.16
C ALA A 154 14.52 -19.96 -20.08
N ALA A 155 14.60 -19.44 -21.31
CA ALA A 155 13.54 -19.62 -22.29
C ALA A 155 13.43 -21.09 -22.75
N PRO A 156 12.22 -21.67 -22.83
CA PRO A 156 12.03 -23.00 -23.38
C PRO A 156 12.32 -22.99 -24.89
N SER A 157 12.75 -24.14 -25.41
CA SER A 157 12.86 -24.35 -26.86
C SER A 157 11.48 -24.55 -27.49
N GLY A 158 11.18 -23.82 -28.57
CA GLY A 158 9.97 -24.02 -29.37
C GLY A 158 8.99 -22.84 -29.35
N PRO A 159 7.90 -22.92 -30.12
CA PRO A 159 6.93 -21.83 -30.23
C PRO A 159 6.10 -21.70 -28.93
N LEU A 160 6.10 -20.49 -28.37
CA LEU A 160 5.34 -20.17 -27.16
C LEU A 160 4.07 -19.39 -27.52
N SER A 161 2.92 -19.92 -27.11
CA SER A 161 1.62 -19.26 -27.23
C SER A 161 0.79 -19.47 -25.97
N TRP A 162 -0.16 -18.58 -25.71
CA TRP A 162 -1.12 -18.77 -24.63
C TRP A 162 -1.90 -20.08 -24.80
N GLY A 163 -2.20 -20.48 -26.05
CA GLY A 163 -2.87 -21.75 -26.36
C GLY A 163 -2.03 -22.99 -25.99
N ASN A 164 -0.72 -22.97 -26.28
CA ASN A 164 0.18 -24.08 -25.94
C ASN A 164 0.41 -24.19 -24.43
N LEU A 165 0.30 -23.08 -23.69
CA LEU A 165 0.28 -23.11 -22.22
C LEU A 165 -1.06 -23.64 -21.71
N ALA A 166 -2.16 -23.17 -22.31
CA ALA A 166 -3.51 -23.56 -21.95
C ALA A 166 -3.86 -25.02 -22.27
N ASN A 167 -3.08 -25.72 -23.09
CA ASN A 167 -3.24 -27.16 -23.32
C ASN A 167 -2.14 -28.01 -22.65
N GLY A 168 -1.16 -27.38 -21.99
CA GLY A 168 -0.05 -28.07 -21.30
C GLY A 168 1.04 -28.63 -22.22
N SER A 169 1.14 -28.16 -23.47
CA SER A 169 2.16 -28.63 -24.42
C SER A 169 3.55 -28.05 -24.17
N VAL A 170 3.66 -27.01 -23.34
CA VAL A 170 4.94 -26.41 -22.93
C VAL A 170 5.24 -26.82 -21.48
N PRO A 171 6.46 -27.30 -21.16
CA PRO A 171 6.83 -27.74 -19.82
C PRO A 171 7.12 -26.54 -18.89
N LEU A 172 6.17 -25.60 -18.79
CA LEU A 172 6.22 -24.50 -17.83
C LEU A 172 5.25 -24.76 -16.68
N VAL A 173 5.76 -24.61 -15.47
CA VAL A 173 4.99 -24.63 -14.24
C VAL A 173 4.83 -23.18 -13.80
N LEU A 174 3.61 -22.65 -13.95
CA LEU A 174 3.30 -21.27 -13.57
C LEU A 174 3.00 -21.21 -12.07
N ALA A 175 3.80 -20.47 -11.31
CA ALA A 175 3.33 -19.96 -10.04
C ALA A 175 2.40 -18.79 -10.31
N VAL A 176 1.16 -18.89 -9.84
CA VAL A 176 0.16 -17.84 -10.01
C VAL A 176 -0.11 -17.26 -8.62
N PRO A 177 0.56 -16.15 -8.26
CA PRO A 177 0.22 -15.39 -7.05
C PRO A 177 -1.27 -15.03 -7.04
N ASP A 178 -1.83 -14.79 -5.85
CA ASP A 178 -3.27 -14.62 -5.66
C ASP A 178 -3.88 -13.57 -6.62
N PRO A 179 -4.74 -13.98 -7.58
CA PRO A 179 -5.29 -13.06 -8.57
C PRO A 179 -6.19 -11.97 -7.96
N THR A 180 -6.74 -12.15 -6.76
CA THR A 180 -7.56 -11.11 -6.12
C THR A 180 -6.76 -9.85 -5.79
N THR A 181 -5.47 -10.02 -5.50
CA THR A 181 -4.55 -8.94 -5.14
C THR A 181 -3.50 -8.69 -6.22
N ASN A 182 -3.35 -9.61 -7.17
CA ASN A 182 -2.32 -9.59 -8.20
C ASN A 182 -2.88 -9.41 -9.61
N ARG A 183 -2.67 -8.22 -10.19
CA ARG A 183 -3.16 -7.91 -11.53
C ARG A 183 -2.45 -8.71 -12.63
N ALA A 184 -1.15 -8.99 -12.50
CA ALA A 184 -0.43 -9.78 -13.50
C ALA A 184 -0.97 -11.22 -13.57
N SER A 185 -1.26 -11.84 -12.41
CA SER A 185 -1.94 -13.13 -12.36
C SER A 185 -3.29 -13.09 -13.05
N ARG A 186 -4.11 -12.05 -12.79
CA ARG A 186 -5.40 -11.87 -13.49
C ARG A 186 -5.23 -11.76 -14.99
N TYR A 187 -4.31 -10.94 -15.48
CA TYR A 187 -4.04 -10.78 -16.91
C TYR A 187 -3.57 -12.09 -17.56
N ALA A 188 -2.70 -12.84 -16.90
CA ALA A 188 -2.23 -14.13 -17.41
C ALA A 188 -3.36 -15.15 -17.49
N LEU A 189 -4.17 -15.28 -16.43
CA LEU A 189 -5.33 -16.17 -16.42
C LEU A 189 -6.36 -15.77 -17.47
N GLN A 190 -6.62 -14.46 -17.64
CA GLN A 190 -7.51 -13.95 -18.68
C GLN A 190 -6.97 -14.29 -20.08
N SER A 191 -5.67 -14.12 -20.33
CA SER A 191 -5.04 -14.43 -21.62
C SER A 191 -5.09 -15.92 -21.93
N LEU A 192 -4.93 -16.77 -20.91
CA LEU A 192 -5.09 -18.23 -21.01
C LEU A 192 -6.54 -18.64 -21.33
N VAL A 193 -7.53 -18.01 -20.69
CA VAL A 193 -8.96 -18.23 -20.99
C VAL A 193 -9.35 -17.70 -22.36
N ALA A 194 -8.79 -16.57 -22.80
CA ALA A 194 -8.99 -16.08 -24.16
C ALA A 194 -8.45 -17.06 -25.20
N ALA A 195 -7.31 -17.70 -24.92
CA ALA A 195 -6.71 -18.67 -25.83
C ALA A 195 -7.43 -20.04 -25.87
N SER A 196 -8.23 -20.38 -24.86
CA SER A 196 -9.02 -21.61 -24.83
C SER A 196 -10.38 -21.48 -25.55
N ALA A 197 -10.80 -20.26 -25.87
CA ALA A 197 -12.07 -20.01 -26.56
C ALA A 197 -11.98 -20.27 -28.08
N THR A 198 -13.11 -20.66 -28.67
CA THR A 198 -13.24 -20.96 -30.10
C THR A 198 -13.52 -19.69 -30.91
N GLY A 199 -12.52 -19.19 -31.64
CA GLY A 199 -12.64 -18.05 -32.55
C GLY A 199 -11.76 -16.85 -32.17
N PRO A 200 -11.78 -15.75 -32.94
CA PRO A 200 -11.06 -14.53 -32.59
C PRO A 200 -11.70 -13.88 -31.37
N VAL A 201 -11.02 -13.96 -30.22
CA VAL A 201 -11.49 -13.36 -28.96
C VAL A 201 -11.02 -11.91 -28.88
N GLN A 202 -11.97 -10.99 -28.84
CA GLN A 202 -11.70 -9.57 -28.56
C GLN A 202 -11.99 -9.19 -27.11
N THR A 203 -12.82 -9.97 -26.40
CA THR A 203 -13.11 -9.82 -24.97
C THR A 203 -13.44 -11.18 -24.35
N VAL A 204 -13.13 -11.36 -23.06
CA VAL A 204 -13.46 -12.59 -22.31
C VAL A 204 -14.76 -12.38 -21.57
N GLY A 205 -15.72 -13.30 -21.72
CA GLY A 205 -16.98 -13.32 -20.96
C GLY A 205 -16.96 -14.35 -19.82
N THR A 206 -17.89 -14.22 -18.87
CA THR A 206 -18.01 -15.14 -17.71
C THR A 206 -18.26 -16.60 -18.13
N ALA A 207 -18.96 -16.82 -19.24
CA ALA A 207 -19.16 -18.16 -19.80
C ALA A 207 -17.86 -18.82 -20.28
N ALA A 208 -16.92 -18.04 -20.82
CA ALA A 208 -15.60 -18.54 -21.24
C ALA A 208 -14.75 -18.94 -20.03
N VAL A 209 -14.84 -18.18 -18.94
CA VAL A 209 -14.22 -18.53 -17.65
C VAL A 209 -14.76 -19.86 -17.12
N ALA A 210 -16.09 -20.01 -17.08
CA ALA A 210 -16.74 -21.25 -16.64
C ALA A 210 -16.34 -22.45 -17.51
N GLY A 211 -16.29 -22.27 -18.83
CA GLY A 211 -15.84 -23.31 -19.77
C GLY A 211 -14.36 -23.70 -19.61
N SER A 212 -13.56 -22.88 -18.92
CA SER A 212 -12.12 -23.09 -18.71
C SER A 212 -11.78 -23.71 -17.34
N ALA A 213 -12.75 -24.23 -16.60
CA ALA A 213 -12.53 -24.81 -15.27
C ALA A 213 -11.42 -25.89 -15.22
N ALA A 214 -11.39 -26.79 -16.21
CA ALA A 214 -10.36 -27.84 -16.27
C ALA A 214 -8.93 -27.28 -16.50
N LEU A 215 -8.82 -26.18 -17.24
CA LEU A 215 -7.55 -25.46 -17.43
C LEU A 215 -7.09 -24.85 -16.10
N LEU A 216 -7.97 -24.12 -15.42
CA LEU A 216 -7.65 -23.49 -14.14
C LEU A 216 -7.28 -24.53 -13.07
N GLN A 217 -8.00 -25.65 -13.02
CA GLN A 217 -7.66 -26.79 -12.14
C GLN A 217 -6.25 -27.31 -12.39
N ARG A 218 -5.89 -27.54 -13.66
CA ARG A 218 -4.56 -28.07 -14.00
C ARG A 218 -3.44 -27.10 -13.61
N LEU A 219 -3.65 -25.80 -13.82
CA LEU A 219 -2.69 -24.78 -13.41
C LEU A 219 -2.52 -24.74 -11.88
N ALA A 220 -3.64 -24.75 -11.14
CA ALA A 220 -3.61 -24.74 -9.68
C ALA A 220 -2.90 -25.96 -9.09
N VAL A 221 -3.11 -27.15 -9.67
CA VAL A 221 -2.44 -28.40 -9.27
C VAL A 221 -0.94 -28.38 -9.60
N ALA A 222 -0.52 -27.70 -10.68
CA ALA A 222 0.87 -27.70 -11.11
C ALA A 222 1.80 -26.92 -10.16
N ALA A 223 1.30 -25.90 -9.46
CA ALA A 223 2.08 -25.06 -8.54
C ALA A 223 1.31 -24.78 -7.23
N PRO A 224 1.11 -25.79 -6.37
CA PRO A 224 0.27 -25.67 -5.17
C PRO A 224 0.83 -24.69 -4.13
N GLU A 225 2.16 -24.53 -4.10
CA GLU A 225 2.91 -23.65 -3.20
C GLU A 225 3.32 -22.33 -3.89
N SER A 226 2.42 -21.75 -4.68
CA SER A 226 2.64 -20.43 -5.27
C SER A 226 2.75 -19.36 -4.19
N PRO A 227 3.82 -18.53 -4.17
CA PRO A 227 3.93 -17.42 -3.23
C PRO A 227 2.80 -16.41 -3.40
N ALA A 228 2.44 -15.74 -2.30
CA ALA A 228 1.32 -14.79 -2.30
C ALA A 228 1.57 -13.54 -3.16
N THR A 229 2.82 -13.16 -3.42
CA THR A 229 3.18 -11.93 -4.15
C THR A 229 4.08 -12.23 -5.36
N THR A 230 4.01 -11.37 -6.39
CA THR A 230 4.89 -11.45 -7.57
C THR A 230 6.36 -11.39 -7.15
N ASN A 231 6.74 -10.45 -6.28
CA ASN A 231 8.15 -10.29 -5.88
C ASN A 231 8.71 -11.52 -5.17
N ALA A 232 7.93 -12.15 -4.28
CA ALA A 232 8.35 -13.39 -3.63
C ALA A 232 8.50 -14.53 -4.67
N ALA A 233 7.56 -14.62 -5.61
CA ALA A 233 7.63 -15.60 -6.69
C ALA A 233 8.84 -15.36 -7.62
N LEU A 234 9.12 -14.11 -8.01
CA LEU A 234 10.29 -13.77 -8.82
C LEU A 234 11.60 -14.04 -8.08
N ALA A 235 11.69 -13.74 -6.78
CA ALA A 235 12.86 -14.04 -5.97
C ALA A 235 13.13 -15.54 -5.87
N GLN A 236 12.11 -16.35 -5.59
CA GLN A 236 12.23 -17.81 -5.58
C GLN A 236 12.54 -18.40 -6.96
N LEU A 237 11.95 -17.84 -8.02
CA LEU A 237 12.24 -18.22 -9.40
C LEU A 237 13.71 -17.93 -9.74
N SER A 238 14.21 -16.73 -9.43
CA SER A 238 15.58 -16.30 -9.70
C SER A 238 16.60 -17.15 -8.92
N ALA A 239 16.33 -17.41 -7.64
CA ALA A 239 17.14 -18.28 -6.80
C ALA A 239 17.05 -19.77 -7.20
N GLY A 240 16.06 -20.15 -8.01
CA GLY A 240 15.80 -21.55 -8.37
C GLY A 240 15.31 -22.40 -7.20
N THR A 241 14.74 -21.78 -6.17
CA THR A 241 14.22 -22.44 -4.96
C THR A 241 12.72 -22.70 -5.03
N GLY A 242 12.01 -22.08 -5.97
CA GLY A 242 10.58 -22.33 -6.22
C GLY A 242 10.33 -23.66 -6.94
N GLY A 243 9.25 -24.35 -6.59
CA GLY A 243 8.75 -25.54 -7.30
C GLY A 243 8.12 -25.24 -8.67
N PHE A 244 8.46 -24.12 -9.29
CA PHE A 244 7.85 -23.57 -10.49
C PHE A 244 8.91 -22.97 -11.42
N THR A 245 8.57 -22.82 -12.71
CA THR A 245 9.53 -22.39 -13.75
C THR A 245 9.14 -21.09 -14.44
N ALA A 246 7.93 -20.59 -14.19
CA ALA A 246 7.45 -19.32 -14.71
C ALA A 246 6.58 -18.56 -13.70
N VAL A 247 6.62 -17.23 -13.75
CA VAL A 247 5.78 -16.34 -12.93
C VAL A 247 5.16 -15.28 -13.85
N PRO A 248 3.83 -15.08 -13.82
CA PRO A 248 3.21 -13.96 -14.53
C PRO A 248 3.57 -12.65 -13.85
N VAL A 249 3.99 -11.67 -14.66
CA VAL A 249 4.38 -10.33 -14.22
C VAL A 249 4.11 -9.36 -15.37
N VAL A 250 3.77 -8.10 -15.09
CA VAL A 250 3.69 -7.10 -16.16
C VAL A 250 5.09 -6.67 -16.58
N GLU A 251 5.27 -6.38 -17.87
CA GLU A 251 6.58 -6.10 -18.47
C GLU A 251 7.40 -5.05 -17.68
N SER A 252 6.76 -3.94 -17.31
CA SER A 252 7.39 -2.84 -16.57
C SER A 252 7.91 -3.24 -15.19
N GLU A 253 7.18 -4.11 -14.47
CA GLU A 253 7.59 -4.62 -13.16
C GLU A 253 8.75 -5.60 -13.28
N LEU A 254 8.77 -6.44 -14.31
CA LEU A 254 9.89 -7.35 -14.55
C LEU A 254 11.16 -6.56 -14.91
N ALA A 255 11.04 -5.52 -15.72
CA ALA A 255 12.14 -4.63 -16.04
C ALA A 255 12.71 -3.95 -14.78
N ALA A 256 11.84 -3.43 -13.90
CA ALA A 256 12.25 -2.86 -12.62
C ALA A 256 12.92 -3.90 -11.71
N TYR A 257 12.36 -5.11 -11.63
CA TYR A 257 12.93 -6.21 -10.86
C TYR A 257 14.34 -6.57 -11.37
N ASN A 258 14.52 -6.74 -12.68
CA ASN A 258 15.80 -7.10 -13.30
C ASN A 258 16.86 -5.98 -13.20
N ALA A 259 16.44 -4.72 -13.08
CA ALA A 259 17.36 -3.61 -12.82
C ALA A 259 17.95 -3.69 -11.40
N ALA A 260 17.17 -4.17 -10.43
CA ALA A 260 17.58 -4.27 -9.03
C ALA A 260 18.20 -5.64 -8.66
N ASN A 261 17.98 -6.69 -9.45
CA ASN A 261 18.33 -8.06 -9.10
C ASN A 261 19.13 -8.77 -10.18
N GLN A 262 20.07 -9.62 -9.76
CA GLN A 262 20.89 -10.46 -10.65
C GLN A 262 20.88 -11.93 -10.18
N PRO A 263 20.90 -12.91 -11.09
CA PRO A 263 20.86 -12.75 -12.54
C PRO A 263 19.48 -12.27 -13.02
N ALA A 264 19.46 -11.47 -14.08
CA ALA A 264 18.22 -11.01 -14.70
C ALA A 264 17.38 -12.20 -15.21
N LEU A 265 16.09 -12.20 -14.91
CA LEU A 265 15.12 -13.15 -15.46
C LEU A 265 14.79 -12.77 -16.91
N THR A 266 14.42 -13.76 -17.72
CA THR A 266 14.00 -13.55 -19.10
C THR A 266 12.49 -13.43 -19.17
N ALA A 267 12.00 -12.40 -19.87
CA ALA A 267 10.60 -12.23 -20.24
C ALA A 267 10.26 -13.14 -21.42
N LEU A 268 9.27 -14.00 -21.24
CA LEU A 268 8.64 -14.70 -22.34
C LEU A 268 7.34 -14.00 -22.74
N TYR A 269 7.14 -13.91 -24.05
CA TYR A 269 5.97 -13.27 -24.67
C TYR A 269 5.16 -14.34 -25.40
N PRO A 270 4.20 -15.01 -24.73
CA PRO A 270 3.34 -15.95 -25.42
C PRO A 270 2.56 -15.25 -26.53
N SER A 271 2.59 -15.79 -27.74
CA SER A 271 1.76 -15.27 -28.83
C SER A 271 0.26 -15.50 -28.54
N GLY A 272 -0.58 -14.56 -28.96
CA GLY A 272 -2.03 -14.59 -28.74
C GLY A 272 -2.52 -13.27 -28.16
N ALA A 273 -3.82 -13.17 -27.90
CA ALA A 273 -4.41 -12.03 -27.23
C ALA A 273 -3.92 -11.98 -25.76
N THR A 274 -3.32 -10.87 -25.36
CA THR A 274 -2.60 -10.71 -24.10
C THR A 274 -3.10 -9.47 -23.37
N ALA A 275 -3.57 -9.66 -22.13
CA ALA A 275 -3.99 -8.57 -21.26
C ALA A 275 -2.78 -7.88 -20.61
N GLY A 276 -2.99 -6.68 -20.07
CA GLY A 276 -1.96 -5.90 -19.41
C GLY A 276 -2.45 -4.53 -18.97
N ASP A 277 -1.56 -3.77 -18.35
CA ASP A 277 -1.84 -2.39 -17.96
C ASP A 277 -1.96 -1.53 -19.23
N GLN A 278 -2.97 -0.65 -19.27
CA GLN A 278 -3.20 0.36 -20.30
C GLN A 278 -3.36 1.71 -19.64
N VAL A 279 -2.31 2.54 -19.67
CA VAL A 279 -2.28 3.83 -18.99
C VAL A 279 -3.11 4.86 -19.77
N MET A 280 -4.24 5.25 -19.20
CA MET A 280 -5.17 6.21 -19.79
C MET A 280 -5.40 7.38 -18.82
N PRO A 281 -4.94 8.60 -19.15
CA PRO A 281 -5.35 9.79 -18.42
C PRO A 281 -6.80 10.17 -18.78
N VAL A 282 -7.62 10.37 -17.75
CA VAL A 282 -9.05 10.64 -17.85
C VAL A 282 -9.36 11.90 -17.04
N PRO A 283 -9.39 13.09 -17.69
CA PRO A 283 -9.84 14.32 -17.04
C PRO A 283 -11.30 14.15 -16.58
N LEU A 284 -11.58 14.52 -15.33
CA LEU A 284 -12.89 14.30 -14.71
C LEU A 284 -13.74 15.57 -14.76
N THR A 285 -15.02 15.40 -15.09
CA THR A 285 -16.06 16.41 -14.97
C THR A 285 -16.98 16.05 -13.80
N ALA A 286 -16.70 16.60 -12.62
CA ALA A 286 -17.48 16.33 -11.41
C ALA A 286 -17.77 17.61 -10.62
N THR A 287 -18.72 17.56 -9.70
CA THR A 287 -19.18 18.74 -8.93
C THR A 287 -18.10 19.33 -8.02
N TRP A 288 -17.07 18.58 -7.68
CA TRP A 288 -15.91 19.04 -6.91
C TRP A 288 -14.77 19.58 -7.79
N VAL A 289 -14.82 19.37 -9.11
CA VAL A 289 -13.79 19.82 -10.04
C VAL A 289 -14.06 21.27 -10.41
N THR A 290 -13.14 22.15 -10.01
CA THR A 290 -13.20 23.57 -10.37
C THR A 290 -12.65 23.80 -11.78
N ASP A 291 -13.00 24.92 -12.40
CA ASP A 291 -12.44 25.28 -13.70
C ASP A 291 -10.91 25.33 -13.73
N ALA A 292 -10.28 25.83 -12.64
CA ALA A 292 -8.82 25.87 -12.54
C ALA A 292 -8.21 24.47 -12.46
N MET A 293 -8.88 23.53 -11.78
CA MET A 293 -8.49 22.12 -11.76
C MET A 293 -8.69 21.44 -13.11
N SER A 294 -9.76 21.78 -13.83
CA SER A 294 -10.02 21.27 -15.18
C SER A 294 -8.95 21.72 -16.17
N ASP A 295 -8.59 23.01 -16.18
CA ASP A 295 -7.51 23.54 -17.02
C ASP A 295 -6.14 22.94 -16.62
N ALA A 296 -5.89 22.75 -15.31
CA ALA A 296 -4.70 22.08 -14.82
C ALA A 296 -4.63 20.60 -15.26
N ALA A 297 -5.74 19.87 -15.19
CA ALA A 297 -5.83 18.49 -15.63
C ALA A 297 -5.55 18.37 -17.14
N ALA A 298 -6.12 19.27 -17.96
CA ALA A 298 -5.84 19.32 -19.39
C ALA A 298 -4.38 19.65 -19.71
N ALA A 299 -3.77 20.58 -18.95
CA ALA A 299 -2.35 20.91 -19.11
C ALA A 299 -1.44 19.72 -18.75
N PHE A 300 -1.76 19.00 -17.68
CA PHE A 300 -0.99 17.83 -17.26
C PHE A 300 -1.19 16.62 -18.19
N ASP A 301 -2.40 16.38 -18.68
CA ASP A 301 -2.67 15.37 -19.71
C ASP A 301 -1.88 15.67 -21.01
N SER A 302 -1.90 16.92 -21.45
CA SER A 302 -1.06 17.36 -22.58
C SER A 302 0.43 17.17 -22.31
N PHE A 303 0.89 17.33 -21.07
CA PHE A 303 2.27 17.07 -20.69
C PHE A 303 2.61 15.58 -20.75
N LEU A 304 1.74 14.71 -20.21
CA LEU A 304 1.90 13.25 -20.28
C LEU A 304 2.04 12.79 -21.74
N SER A 305 1.21 13.34 -22.63
CA SER A 305 1.21 13.06 -24.06
C SER A 305 2.38 13.70 -24.84
N SER A 306 3.16 14.58 -24.21
CA SER A 306 4.29 15.25 -24.86
C SER A 306 5.51 14.31 -25.02
N ALA A 307 6.49 14.71 -25.83
CA ALA A 307 7.76 13.99 -25.94
C ALA A 307 8.50 13.83 -24.59
N LYS A 308 8.37 14.81 -23.68
CA LYS A 308 8.98 14.74 -22.35
C LYS A 308 8.21 13.79 -21.44
N GLY A 309 6.87 13.84 -21.45
CA GLY A 309 6.02 12.94 -20.67
C GLY A 309 6.19 11.49 -21.10
N THR A 310 6.10 11.21 -22.39
CA THR A 310 6.32 9.86 -22.96
C THR A 310 7.73 9.32 -22.69
N ALA A 311 8.76 10.18 -22.65
CA ALA A 311 10.10 9.77 -22.24
C ALA A 311 10.17 9.33 -20.76
N ILE A 312 9.41 9.98 -19.88
CA ILE A 312 9.31 9.59 -18.45
C ILE A 312 8.58 8.25 -18.32
N LEU A 313 7.42 8.09 -18.98
CA LEU A 313 6.71 6.81 -18.99
C LEU A 313 7.59 5.66 -19.50
N THR A 314 8.39 5.94 -20.53
CA THR A 314 9.37 4.99 -21.06
C THR A 314 10.48 4.70 -20.05
N ALA A 315 10.98 5.69 -19.31
CA ALA A 315 11.98 5.49 -18.25
C ALA A 315 11.47 4.60 -17.10
N ASP A 316 10.15 4.59 -16.88
CA ASP A 316 9.46 3.64 -15.99
C ASP A 316 9.10 2.30 -16.65
N ASN A 317 9.73 1.98 -17.78
CA ASN A 317 9.60 0.72 -18.50
C ASN A 317 8.20 0.45 -19.08
N LEU A 318 7.38 1.48 -19.29
CA LEU A 318 6.12 1.35 -20.01
C LEU A 318 6.35 1.44 -21.51
N ARG A 319 5.59 0.67 -22.29
CA ARG A 319 5.56 0.77 -23.75
C ARG A 319 4.84 2.05 -24.15
N THR A 320 5.52 2.93 -24.86
CA THR A 320 4.92 4.12 -25.47
C THR A 320 5.03 4.03 -26.99
N ALA A 321 4.43 4.98 -27.72
CA ALA A 321 4.66 5.11 -29.17
C ALA A 321 6.11 5.51 -29.53
N GLY A 322 6.89 5.95 -28.54
CA GLY A 322 8.29 6.35 -28.70
C GLY A 322 9.26 5.17 -28.80
N ALA A 323 10.56 5.48 -28.76
CA ALA A 323 11.59 4.45 -28.72
C ALA A 323 11.50 3.67 -27.40
N PRO A 324 11.51 2.33 -27.42
CA PRO A 324 11.35 1.55 -26.21
C PRO A 324 12.57 1.66 -25.27
N ALA A 325 12.31 1.54 -23.96
CA ALA A 325 13.36 1.41 -22.96
C ALA A 325 14.10 0.08 -23.12
N LYS A 326 15.40 0.09 -22.84
CA LYS A 326 16.18 -1.15 -22.73
C LYS A 326 16.22 -1.58 -21.28
N ALA A 327 15.74 -2.77 -20.99
CA ALA A 327 15.87 -3.41 -19.69
C ALA A 327 16.44 -4.83 -19.84
N PRO A 328 17.33 -5.29 -18.94
CA PRO A 328 17.86 -6.65 -18.99
C PRO A 328 16.73 -7.68 -19.01
N GLY A 329 16.83 -8.65 -19.92
CA GLY A 329 15.88 -9.77 -20.00
C GLY A 329 14.47 -9.41 -20.51
N VAL A 330 14.20 -8.15 -20.87
CA VAL A 330 12.90 -7.68 -21.37
C VAL A 330 13.07 -7.13 -22.79
N ASP A 331 12.17 -7.49 -23.70
CA ASP A 331 12.18 -7.01 -25.08
C ASP A 331 10.83 -6.35 -25.46
N PRO A 332 10.69 -5.05 -25.19
CA PRO A 332 9.48 -4.30 -25.53
C PRO A 332 9.24 -4.13 -27.04
N THR A 333 10.20 -4.52 -27.91
CA THR A 333 10.00 -4.46 -29.37
C THR A 333 9.11 -5.58 -29.89
N ILE A 334 8.94 -6.66 -29.11
CA ILE A 334 8.07 -7.77 -29.45
C ILE A 334 6.62 -7.29 -29.45
N ARG A 335 5.94 -7.41 -30.60
CA ARG A 335 4.53 -7.02 -30.71
C ARG A 335 3.64 -7.97 -29.93
N VAL A 336 2.68 -7.39 -29.23
CA VAL A 336 1.68 -8.10 -28.44
C VAL A 336 0.31 -7.78 -29.03
N VAL A 337 -0.53 -8.79 -29.22
CA VAL A 337 -1.93 -8.59 -29.60
C VAL A 337 -2.68 -8.23 -28.33
N GLU A 338 -3.19 -7.01 -28.26
CA GLU A 338 -3.84 -6.52 -27.05
C GLU A 338 -5.16 -7.26 -26.80
N LEU A 339 -5.35 -7.68 -25.55
CA LEU A 339 -6.63 -8.11 -25.02
C LEU A 339 -7.07 -7.06 -23.98
N PRO A 340 -8.18 -6.35 -24.19
CA PRO A 340 -8.74 -5.47 -23.18
C PRO A 340 -8.94 -6.20 -21.86
N ASP A 341 -8.59 -5.58 -20.74
CA ASP A 341 -8.78 -6.15 -19.40
C ASP A 341 -10.24 -6.59 -19.17
N ALA A 342 -10.42 -7.60 -18.35
CA ALA A 342 -11.71 -8.13 -17.97
C ALA A 342 -12.42 -7.18 -16.99
N GLY A 343 -13.65 -6.79 -17.33
CA GLY A 343 -14.51 -6.02 -16.43
C GLY A 343 -14.84 -6.79 -15.14
N VAL A 344 -15.37 -6.05 -14.15
CA VAL A 344 -15.67 -6.54 -12.79
C VAL A 344 -16.34 -7.92 -12.75
N PRO A 345 -17.40 -8.23 -13.56
CA PRO A 345 -18.05 -9.54 -13.50
C PRO A 345 -17.15 -10.70 -13.91
N VAL A 346 -16.30 -10.47 -14.92
CA VAL A 346 -15.41 -11.50 -15.47
C VAL A 346 -14.23 -11.72 -14.52
N ARG A 347 -13.69 -10.64 -13.94
CA ARG A 347 -12.67 -10.69 -12.89
C ARG A 347 -13.15 -11.49 -11.68
N ALA A 348 -14.34 -11.17 -11.15
CA ALA A 348 -14.91 -11.89 -10.02
C ALA A 348 -15.14 -13.39 -10.36
N ALA A 349 -15.60 -13.70 -11.57
CA ALA A 349 -15.75 -15.08 -12.02
C ALA A 349 -14.41 -15.81 -12.11
N LEU A 350 -13.35 -15.13 -12.59
CA LEU A 350 -12.00 -15.69 -12.71
C LEU A 350 -11.38 -15.98 -11.35
N GLU A 351 -11.51 -15.03 -10.42
CA GLU A 351 -11.04 -15.17 -9.03
C GLU A 351 -11.76 -16.33 -8.32
N ALA A 352 -13.09 -16.39 -8.42
CA ALA A 352 -13.87 -17.47 -7.84
C ALA A 352 -13.54 -18.85 -8.45
N ALA A 353 -13.38 -18.91 -9.77
CA ALA A 353 -13.00 -20.14 -10.46
C ALA A 353 -11.58 -20.59 -10.10
N TRP A 354 -10.64 -19.65 -9.94
CA TRP A 354 -9.27 -19.93 -9.49
C TRP A 354 -9.24 -20.47 -8.06
N GLU A 355 -9.97 -19.84 -7.14
CA GLU A 355 -10.01 -20.30 -5.74
C GLU A 355 -10.67 -21.69 -5.63
N GLY A 356 -11.76 -21.91 -6.37
CA GLY A 356 -12.38 -23.23 -6.47
C GLY A 356 -11.40 -24.30 -7.00
N ALA A 357 -10.61 -23.94 -8.02
CA ALA A 357 -9.59 -24.82 -8.59
C ALA A 357 -8.47 -25.15 -7.59
N ARG A 358 -8.00 -24.15 -6.83
CA ARG A 358 -6.98 -24.30 -5.78
C ARG A 358 -7.48 -25.19 -4.64
N LEU A 359 -8.72 -24.99 -4.17
CA LEU A 359 -9.31 -25.81 -3.12
C LEU A 359 -9.50 -27.27 -3.55
N ALA A 360 -9.89 -27.50 -4.80
CA ALA A 360 -10.01 -28.85 -5.37
C ALA A 360 -8.66 -29.55 -5.59
N ALA A 361 -7.54 -28.80 -5.68
CA ALA A 361 -6.20 -29.37 -5.78
C ALA A 361 -5.73 -30.05 -4.47
N GLY A 362 -6.32 -29.68 -3.33
CA GLY A 362 -6.02 -30.24 -2.00
C GLY A 362 -4.67 -29.83 -1.42
N PRO A 363 -4.45 -29.98 -0.09
CA PRO A 363 -3.11 -29.80 0.49
C PRO A 363 -2.19 -30.94 0.06
N VAL A 364 -0.96 -30.62 -0.34
CA VAL A 364 0.10 -31.61 -0.49
C VAL A 364 0.43 -32.13 0.91
N VAL A 365 -0.14 -33.27 1.28
CA VAL A 365 0.29 -34.00 2.48
C VAL A 365 1.66 -34.59 2.16
N THR A 366 2.73 -33.90 2.53
CA THR A 366 4.07 -34.46 2.58
C THR A 366 4.05 -35.55 3.65
N THR A 367 3.85 -36.81 3.23
CA THR A 367 4.08 -37.95 4.10
C THR A 367 5.58 -38.02 4.40
N VAL A 368 6.00 -37.34 5.46
CA VAL A 368 7.29 -37.62 6.09
C VAL A 368 7.22 -39.06 6.56
N GLY A 369 7.94 -39.94 5.89
CA GLY A 369 8.07 -41.34 6.28
C GLY A 369 8.62 -41.42 7.70
N ALA A 370 7.76 -41.79 8.64
CA ALA A 370 8.17 -42.28 9.95
C ALA A 370 8.31 -43.81 9.87
N PRO A 371 9.33 -44.39 10.51
CA PRO A 371 9.72 -45.78 10.32
C PRO A 371 8.67 -46.75 10.85
N SER A 372 8.61 -47.88 10.15
CA SER A 372 7.81 -49.06 10.46
C SER A 372 7.83 -49.44 11.95
N SER A 373 6.65 -49.43 12.57
CA SER A 373 6.36 -50.21 13.76
C SER A 373 5.11 -51.06 13.50
N THR A 374 5.36 -52.36 13.39
CA THR A 374 4.35 -53.42 13.43
C THR A 374 3.46 -53.30 14.67
N PRO A 375 2.16 -53.56 14.54
CA PRO A 375 1.39 -54.17 15.61
C PRO A 375 1.01 -55.61 15.25
N ILE A 376 1.17 -56.46 16.25
CA ILE A 376 0.77 -57.85 16.31
C ILE A 376 -0.77 -57.94 16.42
N GLY A 377 -1.33 -58.79 15.56
CA GLY A 377 -2.59 -59.54 15.61
C GLY A 377 -3.77 -59.12 16.50
N SER A 378 -4.96 -59.11 15.90
CA SER A 378 -6.07 -59.95 16.38
C SER A 378 -7.05 -60.28 15.25
N SER A 379 -7.42 -61.55 15.21
CA SER A 379 -8.23 -62.21 14.19
C SER A 379 -9.72 -61.87 14.29
N GLY A 380 -10.39 -61.88 13.13
CA GLY A 380 -11.85 -61.87 13.04
C GLY A 380 -12.32 -62.16 11.62
N SER A 381 -12.40 -63.45 11.27
CA SER A 381 -12.95 -63.93 10.01
C SER A 381 -14.47 -63.77 9.94
N GLY A 382 -15.01 -63.48 8.75
CA GLY A 382 -16.44 -63.55 8.49
C GLY A 382 -16.78 -63.26 7.03
N THR A 383 -16.87 -64.32 6.25
CA THR A 383 -16.94 -64.40 4.79
C THR A 383 -18.33 -64.10 4.19
N SER A 384 -18.35 -63.68 2.91
CA SER A 384 -19.31 -64.02 1.82
C SER A 384 -20.23 -62.89 1.28
N GLY A 385 -20.04 -62.53 0.00
CA GLY A 385 -20.97 -61.74 -0.84
C GLY A 385 -22.04 -62.62 -1.54
N PRO A 386 -22.48 -62.37 -2.79
CA PRO A 386 -22.53 -61.15 -3.62
C PRO A 386 -23.90 -60.92 -4.35
N GLY A 387 -24.01 -59.86 -5.16
CA GLY A 387 -24.98 -59.69 -6.26
C GLY A 387 -26.27 -58.91 -5.91
N SER A 388 -26.97 -58.23 -6.82
CA SER A 388 -26.80 -57.86 -8.22
C SER A 388 -27.90 -56.83 -8.55
N THR A 389 -27.59 -55.85 -9.42
CA THR A 389 -28.47 -55.17 -10.40
C THR A 389 -30.00 -55.20 -10.23
N SER A 390 -30.66 -54.04 -10.28
CA SER A 390 -31.70 -53.67 -11.29
C SER A 390 -32.31 -52.29 -11.02
N ALA A 391 -32.28 -51.41 -12.03
CA ALA A 391 -33.28 -50.37 -12.29
C ALA A 391 -34.19 -50.87 -13.43
N PRO A 392 -35.25 -50.19 -13.92
CA PRO A 392 -35.90 -48.94 -13.48
C PRO A 392 -37.45 -49.04 -13.39
N SER A 393 -38.13 -47.90 -13.10
CA SER A 393 -39.34 -47.38 -13.79
C SER A 393 -40.55 -46.92 -12.94
N THR A 394 -41.02 -45.72 -13.32
CA THR A 394 -42.40 -45.15 -13.31
C THR A 394 -43.07 -44.57 -12.05
N THR A 395 -43.32 -43.25 -12.17
CA THR A 395 -44.32 -42.34 -11.54
C THR A 395 -45.77 -42.85 -11.73
N PRO A 396 -46.77 -42.57 -10.84
CA PRO A 396 -47.53 -41.30 -10.85
C PRO A 396 -48.05 -40.78 -9.48
N ALA A 397 -48.48 -39.50 -9.46
CA ALA A 397 -49.26 -38.83 -8.40
C ALA A 397 -50.78 -39.20 -8.45
N PRO A 398 -51.58 -38.98 -7.38
CA PRO A 398 -52.61 -37.91 -7.35
C PRO A 398 -52.83 -37.26 -5.94
N THR A 399 -53.12 -35.96 -5.74
CA THR A 399 -54.34 -35.10 -5.88
C THR A 399 -55.35 -35.05 -4.69
N ALA A 400 -55.45 -33.83 -4.10
CA ALA A 400 -56.54 -33.02 -3.45
C ALA A 400 -57.85 -33.65 -2.89
N THR A 401 -58.53 -33.10 -1.84
CA THR A 401 -59.44 -31.89 -1.86
C THR A 401 -60.07 -31.71 -0.43
N ALA A 402 -60.00 -30.60 0.32
CA ALA A 402 -60.71 -29.28 0.36
C ALA A 402 -62.01 -29.19 1.22
N THR A 403 -62.25 -28.02 1.88
CA THR A 403 -63.52 -27.22 2.03
C THR A 403 -63.26 -25.96 2.93
N THR A 404 -63.11 -24.73 2.40
CA THR A 404 -64.06 -23.55 2.33
C THR A 404 -64.80 -23.16 3.63
N THR A 405 -64.85 -21.88 4.09
CA THR A 405 -65.75 -20.79 3.60
C THR A 405 -65.36 -19.37 4.18
N ASN A 406 -65.93 -18.28 3.62
CA ASN A 406 -65.50 -16.86 3.62
C ASN A 406 -66.52 -15.90 4.39
N PRO A 407 -66.55 -14.53 4.25
CA PRO A 407 -66.38 -13.43 5.26
C PRO A 407 -67.69 -12.59 5.52
N PRO A 408 -67.79 -11.24 5.80
CA PRO A 408 -66.87 -10.12 6.21
C PRO A 408 -67.43 -9.13 7.30
N THR A 409 -66.66 -8.11 7.77
CA THR A 409 -67.00 -6.64 7.92
C THR A 409 -66.12 -5.82 8.90
N THR A 410 -65.97 -4.51 8.60
CA THR A 410 -65.25 -3.38 9.24
C THR A 410 -66.07 -2.55 10.25
N THR A 411 -65.47 -1.96 11.32
CA THR A 411 -65.59 -0.51 11.72
C THR A 411 -64.82 -0.08 13.02
N THR A 412 -64.55 1.23 13.08
CA THR A 412 -63.80 2.21 13.93
C THR A 412 -64.17 2.44 15.44
N THR A 413 -63.25 3.03 16.26
CA THR A 413 -63.23 4.43 16.88
C THR A 413 -62.66 4.58 18.35
N THR A 414 -61.69 5.52 18.55
CA THR A 414 -61.37 6.53 19.66
C THR A 414 -61.06 6.26 21.18
N SER A 415 -59.93 6.87 21.64
CA SER A 415 -59.41 7.56 22.90
C SER A 415 -60.26 7.73 24.20
N PRO A 416 -59.71 7.79 25.46
CA PRO A 416 -59.01 8.98 26.05
C PRO A 416 -57.91 8.76 27.14
N ALA A 417 -57.28 9.86 27.60
CA ALA A 417 -56.10 10.02 28.49
C ALA A 417 -56.36 10.07 30.03
N ARG A 418 -55.34 9.78 30.90
CA ARG A 418 -55.22 10.25 32.31
C ARG A 418 -53.84 10.03 33.01
N THR A 419 -53.20 11.15 33.39
CA THR A 419 -52.32 11.56 34.55
C THR A 419 -51.21 10.70 35.22
N THR A 420 -50.14 11.43 35.54
CA THR A 420 -48.82 11.22 36.21
C THR A 420 -48.79 10.52 37.60
N PRO A 421 -47.61 10.04 38.05
CA PRO A 421 -46.89 10.80 39.09
C PRO A 421 -45.37 10.96 38.88
N THR A 422 -44.89 12.12 39.34
CA THR A 422 -43.51 12.61 39.41
C THR A 422 -42.63 11.76 40.31
N SER A 423 -41.47 11.31 39.83
CA SER A 423 -40.36 10.83 40.66
C SER A 423 -39.11 11.67 40.41
N THR A 424 -38.49 12.11 41.50
CA THR A 424 -37.33 12.99 41.59
C THR A 424 -36.09 12.34 40.96
N PRO A 425 -35.25 13.05 40.18
CA PRO A 425 -34.03 12.45 39.62
C PRO A 425 -33.00 12.24 40.74
N LYS A 426 -32.73 10.99 41.08
CA LYS A 426 -31.54 10.59 41.85
C LYS A 426 -30.35 10.73 40.90
N THR A 427 -29.52 11.75 41.10
CA THR A 427 -28.23 11.90 40.42
C THR A 427 -27.33 10.73 40.82
N THR A 428 -27.28 9.70 40.00
CA THR A 428 -26.20 8.72 39.99
C THR A 428 -24.91 9.49 39.69
N PRO A 429 -23.83 9.36 40.49
CA PRO A 429 -22.55 9.89 40.09
C PRO A 429 -22.18 9.21 38.77
N THR A 430 -22.02 10.00 37.71
CA THR A 430 -21.40 9.53 36.48
C THR A 430 -20.04 8.99 36.86
N THR A 431 -19.88 7.67 36.92
CA THR A 431 -18.57 7.02 36.98
C THR A 431 -17.81 7.55 35.78
N ALA A 432 -16.80 8.39 36.01
CA ALA A 432 -15.93 8.88 34.96
C ALA A 432 -15.44 7.68 34.16
N ALA A 433 -15.49 7.77 32.83
CA ALA A 433 -14.97 6.73 31.96
C ALA A 433 -13.54 6.34 32.44
N PRO A 434 -13.21 5.05 32.49
CA PRO A 434 -11.88 4.63 32.92
C PRO A 434 -10.82 5.35 32.09
N PRO A 435 -9.72 5.82 32.72
CA PRO A 435 -8.71 6.57 32.01
C PRO A 435 -8.08 5.70 30.92
N GLY A 436 -8.04 6.20 29.67
CA GLY A 436 -7.41 5.50 28.55
C GLY A 436 -5.91 5.26 28.75
N PRO A 437 -5.26 4.44 27.92
CA PRO A 437 -3.85 4.11 28.10
C PRO A 437 -2.92 5.30 27.82
N ALA A 438 -1.68 5.21 28.33
CA ALA A 438 -0.58 6.04 27.92
C ALA A 438 0.29 5.25 26.91
N VAL A 439 0.29 5.70 25.65
CA VAL A 439 0.91 5.00 24.52
C VAL A 439 2.04 5.84 23.93
N THR A 440 3.21 5.24 23.78
CA THR A 440 4.32 5.79 23.01
C THR A 440 4.50 4.99 21.74
N PHE A 441 4.28 5.60 20.58
CA PHE A 441 4.61 5.00 19.29
C PHE A 441 6.07 5.23 18.95
N VAL A 442 6.74 4.19 18.46
CA VAL A 442 8.15 4.24 18.00
C VAL A 442 8.18 3.74 16.55
N LEU A 443 8.30 4.67 15.62
CA LEU A 443 8.03 4.43 14.20
C LEU A 443 9.31 4.35 13.36
N ASP A 444 9.42 3.29 12.56
CA ASP A 444 10.49 3.13 11.58
C ASP A 444 10.31 4.08 10.40
N ALA A 445 11.34 4.86 10.09
CA ALA A 445 11.40 5.71 8.90
C ALA A 445 12.64 5.37 8.06
N SER A 446 13.20 4.17 8.21
CA SER A 446 14.36 3.71 7.45
C SER A 446 14.03 3.56 5.95
N GLY A 447 15.05 3.45 5.11
CA GLY A 447 14.89 3.40 3.66
C GLY A 447 14.02 2.23 3.18
N SER A 448 13.97 1.10 3.89
CA SER A 448 13.10 -0.02 3.55
C SER A 448 11.61 0.31 3.66
N MET A 449 11.24 1.35 4.43
CA MET A 449 9.87 1.82 4.55
C MET A 449 9.31 2.47 3.27
N ASP A 450 10.16 2.73 2.28
CA ASP A 450 9.80 3.14 0.91
C ASP A 450 9.20 1.99 0.09
N THR A 451 9.35 0.75 0.58
CA THR A 451 8.82 -0.44 -0.09
C THR A 451 7.30 -0.33 -0.23
N VAL A 452 6.81 -0.54 -1.45
CA VAL A 452 5.37 -0.59 -1.73
C VAL A 452 4.82 -1.96 -1.33
N GLN A 453 3.75 -1.97 -0.54
CA GLN A 453 3.06 -3.19 -0.10
C GLN A 453 1.56 -2.98 -0.29
N GLY A 454 0.94 -3.72 -1.20
CA GLY A 454 -0.41 -3.37 -1.66
C GLY A 454 -0.39 -2.09 -2.52
N ASN A 455 -1.20 -1.10 -2.18
CA ASN A 455 -1.33 0.16 -2.94
C ASN A 455 -0.57 1.36 -2.33
N LEU A 456 0.10 1.17 -1.18
CA LEU A 456 0.81 2.24 -0.48
C LEU A 456 2.21 1.77 -0.09
N GLN A 457 3.11 2.73 0.12
CA GLN A 457 4.38 2.47 0.79
C GLN A 457 4.13 1.98 2.23
N ARG A 458 5.02 1.16 2.77
CA ARG A 458 4.94 0.71 4.17
C ARG A 458 4.83 1.90 5.13
N ILE A 459 5.57 2.98 4.88
CA ILE A 459 5.47 4.20 5.69
C ILE A 459 4.07 4.82 5.67
N MET A 460 3.40 4.80 4.52
CA MET A 460 2.06 5.38 4.35
C MET A 460 1.00 4.54 5.05
N TRP A 461 1.09 3.20 5.00
CA TRP A 461 0.24 2.32 5.80
C TRP A 461 0.41 2.55 7.30
N MET A 462 1.65 2.67 7.74
CA MET A 462 1.99 2.96 9.12
C MET A 462 1.42 4.31 9.57
N GLN A 463 1.62 5.35 8.78
CA GLN A 463 1.10 6.70 9.07
C GLN A 463 -0.42 6.70 9.19
N ALA A 464 -1.13 6.08 8.25
CA ALA A 464 -2.58 5.97 8.28
C ALA A 464 -3.07 5.20 9.52
N GLY A 465 -2.49 4.04 9.80
CA GLY A 465 -2.86 3.21 10.95
C GLY A 465 -2.66 3.92 12.30
N VAL A 466 -1.53 4.59 12.48
CA VAL A 466 -1.21 5.32 13.72
C VAL A 466 -2.11 6.54 13.91
N ASN A 467 -2.34 7.34 12.86
CA ASN A 467 -3.22 8.51 12.95
C ASN A 467 -4.66 8.11 13.32
N GLU A 468 -5.19 7.06 12.69
CA GLU A 468 -6.52 6.54 12.99
C GLU A 468 -6.62 5.99 14.42
N ASP A 469 -5.61 5.28 14.89
CA ASP A 469 -5.57 4.73 16.25
C ASP A 469 -5.62 5.83 17.32
N ILE A 470 -4.84 6.89 17.12
CA ILE A 470 -4.82 8.07 18.00
C ILE A 470 -6.21 8.72 18.07
N LEU A 471 -6.88 8.90 16.93
CA LEU A 471 -8.20 9.52 16.86
C LEU A 471 -9.30 8.68 17.54
N ARG A 472 -9.17 7.36 17.53
CA ARG A 472 -10.15 6.44 18.13
C ARG A 472 -10.04 6.33 19.65
N HIS A 473 -8.96 6.86 20.25
CA HIS A 473 -8.71 6.82 21.69
C HIS A 473 -8.60 8.22 22.31
N PRO A 474 -9.68 9.05 22.27
CA PRO A 474 -9.63 10.44 22.73
C PRO A 474 -9.31 10.61 24.23
N ALA A 475 -9.49 9.55 25.04
CA ALA A 475 -9.16 9.54 26.47
C ALA A 475 -7.72 9.07 26.78
N GLY A 476 -6.98 8.64 25.76
CA GLY A 476 -5.60 8.17 25.84
C GLY A 476 -4.58 9.32 25.91
N LEU A 477 -3.38 8.99 26.39
CA LEU A 477 -2.21 9.86 26.34
C LEU A 477 -1.27 9.33 25.27
N PHE A 478 -0.84 10.18 24.34
CA PHE A 478 -0.05 9.74 23.19
C PHE A 478 1.26 10.49 23.06
N GLY A 479 2.33 9.78 22.75
CA GLY A 479 3.64 10.31 22.38
C GLY A 479 4.20 9.59 21.16
N LEU A 480 5.21 10.19 20.53
CA LEU A 480 5.77 9.74 19.26
C LEU A 480 7.29 9.85 19.24
N TRP A 481 7.92 8.76 18.85
CA TRP A 481 9.30 8.66 18.44
C TRP A 481 9.39 8.18 16.99
N SER A 482 10.47 8.55 16.32
CA SER A 482 10.86 7.96 15.05
C SER A 482 12.30 7.48 15.09
N PHE A 483 12.63 6.51 14.24
CA PHE A 483 14.01 6.07 14.07
C PHE A 483 14.38 5.86 12.60
N SER A 484 15.54 6.42 12.27
CA SER A 484 16.21 6.39 10.99
C SER A 484 17.49 7.21 11.14
N THR A 485 18.60 6.76 10.54
CA THR A 485 19.82 7.59 10.44
C THR A 485 19.65 8.86 9.59
N ALA A 486 18.63 8.93 8.72
CA ALA A 486 18.29 10.16 8.01
C ALA A 486 17.66 11.22 8.94
N GLY A 487 17.11 10.78 10.07
CA GLY A 487 16.48 11.65 11.08
C GLY A 487 17.45 12.34 12.04
N GLY A 488 18.77 12.13 11.91
CA GLY A 488 19.79 12.82 12.69
C GLY A 488 20.90 11.90 13.23
N PRO A 489 21.89 12.47 13.94
CA PRO A 489 23.14 11.79 14.32
C PRO A 489 22.94 10.64 15.33
N THR A 490 21.84 10.65 16.07
CA THR A 490 21.48 9.58 17.02
C THR A 490 20.70 8.44 16.37
N GLY A 491 20.24 8.60 15.12
CA GLY A 491 19.42 7.62 14.39
C GLY A 491 18.01 7.41 14.96
N TYR A 492 17.60 8.16 15.98
CA TYR A 492 16.25 8.20 16.53
C TYR A 492 15.99 9.52 17.26
N THR A 493 14.73 9.94 17.26
CA THR A 493 14.30 11.23 17.82
C THR A 493 12.93 11.13 18.47
N LYS A 494 12.79 11.73 19.66
CA LYS A 494 11.47 11.99 20.27
C LYS A 494 10.83 13.18 19.58
N LEU A 495 9.76 12.93 18.85
CA LEU A 495 9.04 13.96 18.09
C LEU A 495 7.98 14.66 18.95
N VAL A 496 7.23 13.88 19.73
CA VAL A 496 6.17 14.41 20.60
C VAL A 496 6.20 13.69 21.95
N PRO A 497 6.28 14.39 23.08
CA PRO A 497 6.19 13.78 24.40
C PRO A 497 4.77 13.30 24.71
N VAL A 498 4.67 12.21 25.48
CA VAL A 498 3.39 11.60 25.89
C VAL A 498 2.54 12.61 26.68
N GLY A 499 1.26 12.73 26.32
CA GLY A 499 0.27 13.46 27.10
C GLY A 499 -1.10 13.49 26.43
N ALA A 500 -2.06 14.22 27.01
CA ALA A 500 -3.45 14.23 26.54
C ALA A 500 -3.62 14.97 25.20
N LEU A 501 -4.44 14.46 24.29
CA LEU A 501 -4.54 14.99 22.93
C LEU A 501 -4.88 16.49 22.84
N GLY A 502 -5.57 17.04 23.84
CA GLY A 502 -5.96 18.44 23.89
C GLY A 502 -4.93 19.42 24.48
N GLU A 503 -3.83 18.96 25.08
CA GLU A 503 -2.84 19.89 25.64
C GLU A 503 -1.91 20.45 24.56
N GLN A 504 -1.21 21.54 24.90
CA GLN A 504 -0.27 22.21 24.01
C GLN A 504 1.12 21.55 24.06
N VAL A 505 1.72 21.34 22.90
CA VAL A 505 3.13 20.97 22.71
C VAL A 505 3.73 22.00 21.76
N ASN A 506 4.72 22.77 22.23
CA ASN A 506 5.37 23.84 21.46
C ASN A 506 4.38 24.82 20.80
N GLY A 507 3.29 25.16 21.51
CA GLY A 507 2.28 26.12 21.03
C GLY A 507 1.27 25.57 20.02
N THR A 508 1.23 24.25 19.79
CA THR A 508 0.21 23.57 18.98
C THR A 508 -0.49 22.50 19.81
N VAL A 509 -1.78 22.22 19.53
CA VAL A 509 -2.51 21.12 20.18
C VAL A 509 -1.83 19.77 19.86
N ARG A 510 -1.65 18.92 20.87
CA ARG A 510 -0.89 17.67 20.76
C ARG A 510 -1.42 16.76 19.65
N SER A 511 -2.73 16.64 19.46
CA SER A 511 -3.29 15.86 18.34
C SER A 511 -2.80 16.33 16.97
N THR A 512 -2.71 17.65 16.76
CA THR A 512 -2.17 18.25 15.53
C THR A 512 -0.66 18.09 15.43
N ALA A 513 0.07 18.20 16.54
CA ALA A 513 1.51 17.96 16.57
C ALA A 513 1.84 16.49 16.26
N LEU A 514 1.06 15.54 16.78
CA LEU A 514 1.18 14.12 16.50
C LEU A 514 0.90 13.82 15.02
N SER A 515 -0.22 14.29 14.48
CA SER A 515 -0.57 14.01 13.07
C SER A 515 0.44 14.63 12.10
N ALA A 516 0.89 15.86 12.36
CA ALA A 516 1.93 16.51 11.57
C ALA A 516 3.26 15.74 11.65
N ALA A 517 3.66 15.31 12.84
CA ALA A 517 4.91 14.57 13.04
C ALA A 517 4.87 13.17 12.39
N VAL A 518 3.74 12.46 12.47
CA VAL A 518 3.53 11.18 11.78
C VAL A 518 3.61 11.38 10.26
N ASN A 519 2.88 12.35 9.71
CA ASN A 519 2.81 12.59 8.26
C ASN A 519 4.10 13.17 7.66
N ALA A 520 4.95 13.78 8.49
CA ALA A 520 6.25 14.31 8.06
C ALA A 520 7.34 13.22 7.96
N LEU A 521 7.07 11.99 8.44
CA LEU A 521 8.02 10.89 8.29
C LEU A 521 8.20 10.55 6.81
N THR A 522 9.45 10.46 6.37
CA THR A 522 9.82 10.07 5.02
C THR A 522 10.84 8.93 5.10
N PRO A 523 10.79 7.93 4.20
CA PRO A 523 11.74 6.84 4.21
C PRO A 523 13.15 7.34 3.89
N GLY A 524 14.14 6.86 4.64
CA GLY A 524 15.53 7.11 4.33
C GLY A 524 16.48 6.55 5.37
N GLY A 525 17.75 6.38 5.02
CA GLY A 525 18.79 5.92 5.96
C GLY A 525 18.60 4.50 6.50
N ASN A 526 19.52 4.10 7.38
CA ASN A 526 19.52 2.79 8.06
C ASN A 526 18.58 2.73 9.27
N SER A 527 18.18 1.51 9.62
CA SER A 527 17.26 1.18 10.73
C SER A 527 18.04 0.94 12.04
N TRP A 528 18.00 1.90 12.96
CA TRP A 528 18.62 1.80 14.31
C TRP A 528 17.57 1.41 15.35
N THR A 529 16.89 0.30 15.10
CA THR A 529 15.75 -0.21 15.88
C THR A 529 16.09 -0.43 17.35
N TYR A 530 17.20 -1.09 17.68
CA TYR A 530 17.58 -1.41 19.05
C TYR A 530 17.88 -0.15 19.87
N GLY A 531 18.58 0.82 19.29
CA GLY A 531 18.85 2.10 19.93
C GLY A 531 17.56 2.87 20.24
N ALA A 532 16.62 2.88 19.29
CA ALA A 532 15.32 3.51 19.45
C ALA A 532 14.47 2.85 20.53
N ILE A 533 14.40 1.51 20.55
CA ILE A 533 13.70 0.74 21.58
C ILE A 533 14.27 1.04 22.95
N GLN A 534 15.60 1.00 23.11
CA GLN A 534 16.25 1.28 24.40
C GLN A 534 15.90 2.67 24.92
N ALA A 535 16.02 3.69 24.07
CA ALA A 535 15.77 5.08 24.44
C ALA A 535 14.29 5.35 24.77
N ALA A 536 13.38 4.90 23.91
CA ALA A 536 11.94 5.12 24.07
C ALA A 536 11.38 4.35 25.28
N TYR A 537 11.84 3.12 25.52
CA TYR A 537 11.39 2.34 26.67
C TYR A 537 11.90 2.93 28.00
N ALA A 538 13.17 3.38 28.05
CA ALA A 538 13.70 4.07 29.21
C ALA A 538 12.92 5.36 29.52
N ASP A 539 12.60 6.14 28.50
CA ASP A 539 11.78 7.35 28.63
C ASP A 539 10.37 7.03 29.16
N ALA A 540 9.70 6.03 28.58
CA ALA A 540 8.35 5.62 28.97
C ALA A 540 8.30 5.10 30.42
N VAL A 541 9.33 4.38 30.89
CA VAL A 541 9.45 3.96 32.29
C VAL A 541 9.66 5.15 33.22
N GLY A 542 10.48 6.13 32.81
CA GLY A 542 10.71 7.36 33.55
C GLY A 542 9.49 8.27 33.64
N SER A 543 8.64 8.27 32.61
CA SER A 543 7.44 9.10 32.51
C SER A 543 6.12 8.32 32.69
N ALA A 544 6.16 7.13 33.27
CA ALA A 544 4.99 6.26 33.41
C ALA A 544 3.88 6.95 34.21
N VAL A 545 2.65 6.88 33.71
CA VAL A 545 1.49 7.53 34.31
C VAL A 545 0.77 6.54 35.23
N ALA A 546 0.74 6.86 36.52
CA ALA A 546 0.08 6.02 37.52
C ALA A 546 -1.43 5.90 37.24
N GLY A 547 -1.97 4.70 37.48
CA GLY A 547 -3.39 4.41 37.29
C GLY A 547 -3.83 4.23 35.83
N ARG A 548 -2.88 4.18 34.88
CA ARG A 548 -3.13 3.88 33.46
C ARG A 548 -2.28 2.69 33.00
N PRO A 549 -2.74 1.90 32.02
CA PRO A 549 -1.86 1.03 31.25
C PRO A 549 -0.82 1.90 30.52
N ASN A 550 0.47 1.60 30.67
CA ASN A 550 1.54 2.27 29.94
C ASN A 550 2.08 1.32 28.87
N ARG A 551 2.17 1.77 27.61
CA ARG A 551 2.62 0.95 26.49
C ARG A 551 3.62 1.67 25.62
N VAL A 552 4.61 0.93 25.14
CA VAL A 552 5.49 1.32 24.04
C VAL A 552 5.19 0.37 22.88
N ILE A 553 4.80 0.92 21.73
CA ILE A 553 4.47 0.14 20.54
C ILE A 553 5.46 0.51 19.45
N VAL A 554 6.30 -0.45 19.06
CA VAL A 554 7.34 -0.29 18.04
C VAL A 554 6.83 -0.85 16.73
N LEU A 555 6.93 -0.07 15.64
CA LEU A 555 6.57 -0.51 14.30
C LEU A 555 7.85 -0.51 13.45
N THR A 556 8.25 -1.65 12.90
CA THR A 556 9.49 -1.80 12.11
C THR A 556 9.34 -2.78 10.95
N ASP A 557 10.07 -2.56 9.86
CA ASP A 557 9.99 -3.38 8.66
C ASP A 557 11.28 -4.13 8.32
N GLY A 558 12.28 -4.14 9.20
CA GLY A 558 13.57 -4.75 8.87
C GLY A 558 14.45 -5.11 10.04
N LEU A 559 15.72 -5.38 9.72
CA LEU A 559 16.75 -5.75 10.66
C LEU A 559 17.35 -4.52 11.37
N ASP A 560 17.80 -4.72 12.60
CA ASP A 560 18.55 -3.70 13.33
C ASP A 560 19.98 -3.56 12.78
N THR A 561 20.43 -2.31 12.69
CA THR A 561 21.80 -1.93 12.32
C THR A 561 22.44 -0.95 13.32
N THR A 562 21.96 -0.94 14.58
CA THR A 562 22.44 0.00 15.60
C THR A 562 23.92 -0.28 15.91
N PRO A 563 24.82 0.70 15.74
CA PRO A 563 26.24 0.48 16.01
C PRO A 563 26.48 0.28 17.50
N ASN A 564 27.37 -0.66 17.85
CA ASN A 564 27.83 -0.92 19.22
C ASN A 564 26.75 -1.32 20.24
N LEU A 565 25.55 -1.73 19.79
CA LEU A 565 24.49 -2.23 20.67
C LEU A 565 24.09 -3.64 20.24
N THR A 566 24.36 -4.63 21.11
CA THR A 566 23.95 -6.01 20.85
C THR A 566 22.55 -6.28 21.39
N ARG A 567 21.86 -7.27 20.83
CA ARG A 567 20.57 -7.76 21.34
C ARG A 567 20.65 -8.15 22.82
N ALA A 568 21.72 -8.81 23.25
CA ALA A 568 21.89 -9.21 24.66
C ALA A 568 22.00 -7.99 25.58
N THR A 569 22.73 -6.95 25.16
CA THR A 569 22.84 -5.69 25.91
C THR A 569 21.48 -4.96 25.98
N LEU A 570 20.72 -4.94 24.89
CA LEU A 570 19.37 -4.39 24.87
C LEU A 570 18.45 -5.15 25.85
N LEU A 571 18.40 -6.49 25.78
CA LEU A 571 17.59 -7.32 26.67
C LEU A 571 17.91 -7.07 28.15
N GLY A 572 19.19 -6.97 28.50
CA GLY A 572 19.61 -6.63 29.86
C GLY A 572 19.12 -5.24 30.31
N SER A 573 19.17 -4.26 29.41
CA SER A 573 18.69 -2.89 29.68
C SER A 573 17.17 -2.84 29.86
N ILE A 574 16.42 -3.48 28.97
CA ILE A 574 14.94 -3.56 29.05
C ILE A 574 14.52 -4.31 30.30
N GLY A 575 15.15 -5.45 30.62
CA GLY A 575 14.84 -6.22 31.83
C GLY A 575 15.08 -5.44 33.12
N ALA A 576 16.18 -4.68 33.21
CA ALA A 576 16.47 -3.82 34.37
C ALA A 576 15.44 -2.69 34.54
N LEU A 577 14.96 -2.11 33.44
CA LEU A 577 13.91 -1.11 33.45
C LEU A 577 12.54 -1.71 33.80
N ALA A 578 12.19 -2.87 33.26
CA ALA A 578 10.95 -3.58 33.56
C ALA A 578 10.86 -3.96 35.05
N ALA A 579 11.97 -4.34 35.67
CA ALA A 579 12.06 -4.68 37.10
C ALA A 579 11.69 -3.51 38.04
N GLN A 580 11.62 -2.27 37.54
CA GLN A 580 11.14 -1.12 38.32
C GLN A 580 9.62 -1.14 38.55
N ASN A 581 8.89 -2.10 37.96
CA ASN A 581 7.46 -2.34 38.17
C ASN A 581 6.59 -1.11 37.91
N LYS A 582 6.95 -0.31 36.90
CA LYS A 582 6.17 0.85 36.43
C LYS A 582 5.00 0.47 35.53
N ASN A 583 4.78 -0.83 35.30
CA ASN A 583 3.72 -1.39 34.47
C ASN A 583 3.71 -0.83 33.03
N VAL A 584 4.92 -0.71 32.44
CA VAL A 584 5.12 -0.36 31.04
C VAL A 584 5.29 -1.64 30.24
N VAL A 585 4.46 -1.83 29.22
CA VAL A 585 4.50 -3.00 28.32
C VAL A 585 5.13 -2.61 26.99
N LEU A 586 6.10 -3.42 26.51
CA LEU A 586 6.75 -3.24 25.21
C LEU A 586 6.18 -4.21 24.18
N ASP A 587 5.38 -3.71 23.23
CA ASP A 587 4.89 -4.47 22.08
C ASP A 587 5.67 -4.09 20.82
N VAL A 588 5.92 -5.08 19.95
CA VAL A 588 6.62 -4.88 18.68
C VAL A 588 5.75 -5.41 17.53
N VAL A 589 5.56 -4.60 16.51
CA VAL A 589 4.80 -4.92 15.30
C VAL A 589 5.77 -4.94 14.12
N GLY A 590 5.96 -6.12 13.54
CA GLY A 590 6.76 -6.31 12.32
C GLY A 590 5.90 -6.08 11.09
N LEU A 591 6.30 -5.14 10.23
CA LEU A 591 5.57 -4.74 9.02
C LEU A 591 5.99 -5.51 7.76
N SER A 592 7.00 -6.37 7.89
CA SER A 592 7.51 -7.18 6.80
C SER A 592 8.01 -8.54 7.31
N THR A 593 8.32 -9.43 6.36
CA THR A 593 8.98 -10.71 6.63
C THR A 593 10.47 -10.58 6.88
N ASP A 594 11.08 -9.42 6.63
CA ASP A 594 12.51 -9.17 6.83
C ASP A 594 12.85 -8.90 8.30
N VAL A 595 11.82 -8.69 9.14
CA VAL A 595 11.96 -8.55 10.58
C VAL A 595 12.37 -9.89 11.20
N ASN A 596 13.43 -9.89 12.01
CA ASN A 596 13.83 -11.06 12.79
C ASN A 596 12.82 -11.32 13.92
N ALA A 597 11.80 -12.14 13.62
CA ALA A 597 10.70 -12.45 14.53
C ALA A 597 11.17 -13.02 15.88
N ALA A 598 12.18 -13.89 15.88
CA ALA A 598 12.72 -14.47 17.12
C ALA A 598 13.36 -13.40 18.00
N ALA A 599 14.18 -12.51 17.41
CA ALA A 599 14.80 -11.41 18.14
C ALA A 599 13.77 -10.41 18.69
N MET A 600 12.78 -10.02 17.89
CA MET A 600 11.75 -9.08 18.32
C MET A 600 10.81 -9.69 19.36
N THR A 601 10.57 -11.01 19.31
CA THR A 601 9.82 -11.72 20.34
C THR A 601 10.54 -11.69 21.68
N GLU A 602 11.85 -11.99 21.71
CA GLU A 602 12.65 -11.92 22.94
C GLU A 602 12.65 -10.49 23.53
N ILE A 603 12.80 -9.47 22.68
CA ILE A 603 12.83 -8.06 23.10
C ILE A 603 11.48 -7.62 23.68
N ALA A 604 10.37 -7.93 23.01
CA ALA A 604 9.04 -7.61 23.49
C ALA A 604 8.74 -8.29 24.84
N GLN A 605 9.09 -9.58 24.96
CA GLN A 605 8.91 -10.35 26.20
C GLN A 605 9.74 -9.79 27.37
N ALA A 606 10.95 -9.30 27.12
CA ALA A 606 11.75 -8.65 28.17
C ALA A 606 11.08 -7.40 28.75
N GLY A 607 10.26 -6.70 27.96
CA GLY A 607 9.43 -5.58 28.40
C GLY A 607 7.97 -5.97 28.70
N GLY A 608 7.67 -7.26 28.86
CA GLY A 608 6.36 -7.77 29.25
C GLY A 608 5.27 -7.74 28.17
N GLY A 609 5.61 -7.48 26.90
CA GLY A 609 4.66 -7.44 25.78
C GLY A 609 4.90 -8.54 24.74
N THR A 610 4.41 -8.30 23.52
CA THR A 610 4.34 -9.31 22.45
C THR A 610 4.90 -8.80 21.13
N PHE A 611 5.42 -9.73 20.32
CA PHE A 611 5.71 -9.49 18.91
C PHE A 611 4.52 -9.94 18.04
N THR A 612 4.07 -9.09 17.12
CA THR A 612 3.04 -9.39 16.13
C THR A 612 3.60 -9.15 14.73
N SER A 613 3.50 -10.14 13.84
CA SER A 613 3.85 -9.97 12.43
C SER A 613 2.61 -9.57 11.64
N VAL A 614 2.72 -8.50 10.86
CA VAL A 614 1.66 -7.95 10.01
C VAL A 614 2.18 -7.93 8.58
N THR A 615 1.90 -9.01 7.84
CA THR A 615 2.29 -9.16 6.43
C THR A 615 1.24 -8.58 5.47
N ASP A 616 0.02 -8.36 5.93
CA ASP A 616 -1.01 -7.57 5.24
C ASP A 616 -1.22 -6.25 5.99
N LEU A 617 -0.63 -5.17 5.47
CA LEU A 617 -0.66 -3.87 6.12
C LEU A 617 -2.03 -3.19 6.08
N SER A 618 -2.98 -3.68 5.27
CA SER A 618 -4.37 -3.23 5.37
C SER A 618 -5.00 -3.58 6.73
N THR A 619 -4.48 -4.60 7.42
CA THR A 619 -4.92 -5.02 8.75
C THR A 619 -4.19 -4.31 9.89
N LEU A 620 -3.20 -3.45 9.59
CA LEU A 620 -2.37 -2.79 10.60
C LEU A 620 -3.22 -2.00 11.60
N GLN A 621 -4.23 -1.29 11.12
CA GLN A 621 -5.15 -0.52 11.97
C GLN A 621 -5.85 -1.42 13.02
N ALA A 622 -6.39 -2.57 12.60
CA ALA A 622 -7.06 -3.50 13.51
C ALA A 622 -6.09 -4.08 14.56
N ASN A 623 -4.83 -4.31 14.18
CA ASN A 623 -3.80 -4.76 15.10
C ASN A 623 -3.43 -3.69 16.12
N LEU A 624 -3.28 -2.43 15.70
CA LEU A 624 -2.99 -1.32 16.60
C LEU A 624 -4.14 -1.10 17.60
N LEU A 625 -5.38 -1.11 17.13
CA LEU A 625 -6.57 -0.99 17.98
C LEU A 625 -6.61 -2.03 19.10
N ARG A 626 -6.17 -3.26 18.84
CA ARG A 626 -6.10 -4.32 19.86
C ARG A 626 -5.05 -4.06 20.94
N LEU A 627 -3.98 -3.34 20.60
CA LEU A 627 -2.89 -3.01 21.52
C LEU A 627 -3.21 -1.75 22.34
N THR A 628 -4.02 -0.84 21.82
CA THR A 628 -4.34 0.46 22.42
C THR A 628 -5.72 0.51 23.08
N SER A 629 -6.52 -0.55 22.98
CA SER A 629 -7.80 -0.71 23.68
C SER A 629 -7.69 -1.00 25.17
#